data_AF-A0A352VRW0-F1
#
_entry.id   AF-A0A352VRW0-F1
#
_cell.length_a   1.000
_cell.length_b   1.000
_cell.length_c   1.000
_cell.angle_alpha   90.00
_cell.angle_beta   90.00
_cell.angle_gamma   90.00
#
_symmetry.space_group_name_H-M   'P 1'
#
loop_
_entity.id
_entity.type
_entity.pdbx_description
1 polymer ?
#
loop_
_entity_poly.entity_id
_entity_poly.type
_entity_poly.pdbx_seq_one_letter_code
_entity_poly.pdbx_strand_id
1 'polypeptide(L)'
;VLAGRVFTLDGAVWTDEAHSEDQAVIEVKAFSAVYFQLVAALPEIAPVLKELDQVLIAGANVSFRISDEGIEELTDTTMDELVQRFRVAGSTP
;
A
#
# COMPACT_ATOMS: atom_id res chain seq x y z
N VAL A 1 -13.98 -6.77 6.06
CA VAL A 1 -12.90 -6.59 7.05
C VAL A 1 -11.83 -7.64 6.79
N LEU A 2 -10.59 -7.24 6.56
CA LEU A 2 -9.45 -8.13 6.31
C LEU A 2 -8.25 -7.63 7.13
N ALA A 3 -7.57 -8.52 7.85
CA ALA A 3 -6.41 -8.18 8.70
C ALA A 3 -6.62 -6.95 9.63
N GLY A 4 -7.83 -6.79 10.18
CA GLY A 4 -8.17 -5.66 11.05
C GLY A 4 -8.48 -4.34 10.33
N ARG A 5 -8.54 -4.33 8.99
CA ARG A 5 -8.86 -3.16 8.15
C ARG A 5 -10.24 -3.30 7.51
N VAL A 6 -10.91 -2.17 7.30
CA VAL A 6 -12.20 -2.10 6.61
C VAL A 6 -11.95 -1.61 5.20
N PHE A 7 -12.53 -2.29 4.22
CA PHE A 7 -12.38 -1.93 2.81
C PHE A 7 -13.76 -1.72 2.21
N THR A 8 -13.86 -0.70 1.36
CA THR A 8 -15.03 -0.43 0.52
C THR A 8 -14.65 -0.64 -0.94
N LEU A 9 -15.58 -1.13 -1.75
CA LEU A 9 -15.33 -1.26 -3.18
C LEU A 9 -15.71 0.06 -3.85
N ASP A 10 -14.73 0.75 -4.44
CA ASP A 10 -14.93 1.93 -5.27
C ASP A 10 -14.58 1.58 -6.73
N GLY A 11 -15.61 1.49 -7.57
CA GLY A 11 -15.48 0.95 -8.92
C GLY A 11 -14.99 -0.51 -8.91
N ALA A 12 -13.74 -0.72 -9.31
CA ALA A 12 -13.09 -2.04 -9.35
C ALA A 12 -11.99 -2.20 -8.27
N VAL A 13 -11.70 -1.14 -7.50
CA VAL A 13 -10.61 -1.11 -6.53
C VAL A 13 -11.16 -1.17 -5.12
N TRP A 14 -10.64 -2.09 -4.32
CA TRP A 14 -10.92 -2.12 -2.89
C TRP A 14 -10.12 -1.04 -2.18
N THR A 15 -10.79 -0.12 -1.50
CA THR A 15 -10.15 1.03 -0.85
C THR A 15 -10.26 0.87 0.67
N ASP A 16 -9.12 0.88 1.35
CA ASP A 16 -9.06 0.93 2.81
C ASP A 16 -9.74 2.22 3.29
N GLU A 17 -10.75 2.09 4.16
CA GLU A 17 -11.52 3.25 4.67
C GLU A 17 -10.64 4.23 5.47
N ALA A 18 -9.46 3.79 5.93
CA ALA A 18 -8.50 4.69 6.57
C ALA A 18 -7.74 5.59 5.58
N HIS A 19 -7.94 5.43 4.26
CA HIS A 19 -7.34 6.31 3.26
C HIS A 19 -7.97 7.70 3.29
N SER A 20 -7.12 8.73 3.42
CA SER A 20 -7.49 10.12 3.18
C SER A 20 -7.13 10.53 1.74
N GLU A 21 -7.99 11.29 1.07
CA GLU A 21 -7.76 11.82 -0.29
C GLU A 21 -6.49 12.67 -0.40
N ASP A 22 -6.07 13.32 0.69
CA ASP A 22 -4.84 14.13 0.75
C ASP A 22 -3.56 13.28 0.91
N GLN A 23 -3.69 11.97 1.11
CA GLN A 23 -2.56 11.07 1.33
C GLN A 23 -1.89 10.69 0.02
N ALA A 24 -0.56 10.78 -0.02
CA ALA A 24 0.21 10.32 -1.18
C ALA A 24 -0.05 8.84 -1.47
N VAL A 25 -0.33 8.51 -2.73
CA VAL A 25 -0.54 7.14 -3.20
C VAL A 25 0.64 6.72 -4.07
N ILE A 26 1.24 5.57 -3.75
CA ILE A 26 2.23 4.93 -4.60
C ILE A 26 1.57 3.75 -5.28
N GLU A 27 1.54 3.78 -6.61
CA GLU A 27 0.99 2.70 -7.43
C GLU A 27 2.08 1.66 -7.68
N VAL A 28 1.85 0.44 -7.22
CA VAL A 28 2.77 -0.69 -7.31
C VAL A 28 2.11 -1.78 -8.15
N LYS A 29 2.84 -2.21 -9.17
CA LYS A 29 2.37 -3.30 -10.01
C LYS A 29 2.40 -4.63 -9.26
N ALA A 30 1.31 -5.38 -9.28
CA ALA A 30 1.18 -6.70 -8.68
C ALA A 30 2.22 -7.66 -9.28
N PHE A 31 2.79 -8.51 -8.42
CA PHE A 31 3.81 -9.52 -8.78
C PHE A 31 5.10 -8.96 -9.41
N SER A 32 5.38 -7.66 -9.24
CA SER A 32 6.65 -7.04 -9.62
C SER A 32 7.74 -7.20 -8.54
N ALA A 33 8.97 -6.78 -8.84
CA ALA A 33 10.07 -6.83 -7.88
C ALA A 33 9.79 -5.98 -6.63
N VAL A 34 9.26 -4.77 -6.80
CA VAL A 34 8.88 -3.91 -5.67
C VAL A 34 7.69 -4.44 -4.88
N TYR A 35 6.72 -5.11 -5.53
CA TYR A 35 5.63 -5.80 -4.84
C TYR A 35 6.16 -6.85 -3.86
N PHE A 36 7.04 -7.75 -4.30
CA PHE A 36 7.57 -8.79 -3.41
C PHE A 36 8.45 -8.22 -2.29
N GLN A 37 9.23 -7.18 -2.58
CA GLN A 37 9.99 -6.46 -1.56
C GLN A 37 9.05 -5.81 -0.52
N LEU A 38 7.94 -5.23 -0.96
CA LEU A 38 6.96 -4.60 -0.09
C LEU A 38 6.28 -5.64 0.82
N VAL A 39 5.85 -6.77 0.28
CA VAL A 39 5.27 -7.88 1.05
C VAL A 39 6.25 -8.42 2.09
N ALA A 40 7.53 -8.54 1.74
CA ALA A 40 8.58 -8.98 2.66
C ALA A 40 8.84 -7.97 3.78
N ALA A 41 8.81 -6.67 3.47
CA ALA A 41 9.07 -5.60 4.43
C ALA A 41 7.86 -5.25 5.31
N LEU A 42 6.64 -5.44 4.78
CA LEU A 42 5.34 -5.19 5.42
C LEU A 42 4.52 -6.50 5.49
N PRO A 43 4.90 -7.50 6.29
CA PRO A 43 4.13 -8.74 6.40
C PRO A 43 2.67 -8.52 6.84
N GLU A 44 2.36 -7.39 7.49
CA GLU A 44 1.01 -7.02 7.91
C GLU A 44 0.03 -6.77 6.73
N ILE A 45 0.51 -6.46 5.52
CA ILE A 45 -0.37 -6.25 4.36
C ILE A 45 -0.57 -7.53 3.53
N ALA A 46 0.26 -8.54 3.73
CA ALA A 46 0.23 -9.79 2.96
C ALA A 46 -1.14 -10.50 2.95
N PRO A 47 -1.90 -10.57 4.06
CA PRO A 47 -3.23 -11.19 4.03
C PRO A 47 -4.24 -10.44 3.16
N VAL A 48 -4.10 -9.12 3.04
CA VAL A 48 -4.97 -8.31 2.17
C VAL A 48 -4.66 -8.60 0.70
N LEU A 49 -3.37 -8.61 0.35
CA LEU A 49 -2.88 -8.84 -1.01
C LEU A 49 -3.10 -10.27 -1.51
N LYS A 50 -3.33 -11.22 -0.59
CA LYS A 50 -3.71 -12.59 -0.95
C LYS A 50 -5.17 -12.71 -1.38
N GLU A 51 -6.03 -11.85 -0.85
CA GLU A 51 -7.48 -11.93 -1.05
C GLU A 51 -7.98 -10.93 -2.11
N LEU A 52 -7.27 -9.81 -2.31
CA LEU A 52 -7.69 -8.70 -3.16
C LEU A 52 -6.66 -8.44 -4.28
N ASP A 53 -7.12 -8.51 -5.54
CA ASP A 53 -6.29 -8.30 -6.72
C ASP A 53 -6.00 -6.81 -7.00
N GLN A 54 -7.01 -5.94 -6.81
CA GLN A 54 -6.89 -4.48 -6.95
C GLN A 54 -7.29 -3.81 -5.64
N VAL A 55 -6.31 -3.22 -4.95
CA VAL A 55 -6.52 -2.69 -3.60
C VAL A 55 -5.68 -1.46 -3.31
N LEU A 56 -6.27 -0.46 -2.65
CA LEU A 56 -5.59 0.66 -2.03
C LEU A 56 -5.54 0.41 -0.51
N ILE A 57 -4.32 0.24 0.01
CA ILE A 57 -4.06 -0.01 1.44
C ILE A 57 -3.51 1.28 2.07
N ALA A 58 -4.19 1.77 3.09
CA ALA A 58 -3.81 2.99 3.78
C ALA A 58 -2.66 2.74 4.76
N GLY A 59 -1.59 3.51 4.62
CA GLY A 59 -0.56 3.69 5.64
C GLY A 59 -0.75 4.99 6.40
N ALA A 60 0.25 5.37 7.17
CA ALA A 60 0.22 6.53 8.04
C ALA A 60 0.53 7.86 7.33
N ASN A 61 1.43 7.88 6.34
CA ASN A 61 1.64 9.04 5.43
C ASN A 61 1.58 8.68 3.95
N VAL A 62 1.52 7.40 3.63
CA VAL A 62 1.53 6.92 2.25
C VAL A 62 0.61 5.72 2.14
N SER A 63 -0.21 5.71 1.11
CA SER A 63 -1.02 4.55 0.72
C SER A 63 -0.33 3.81 -0.41
N PHE A 64 -0.52 2.50 -0.47
CA PHE A 64 -0.11 1.70 -1.62
C PHE A 64 -1.33 1.27 -2.40
N ARG A 65 -1.37 1.59 -3.69
CA ARG A 65 -2.33 1.01 -4.63
C ARG A 65 -1.64 -0.15 -5.34
N ILE A 66 -2.18 -1.34 -5.18
CA ILE A 66 -1.74 -2.54 -5.88
C ILE A 66 -2.71 -2.82 -7.03
N SER A 67 -2.19 -2.92 -8.24
CA SER A 67 -2.94 -3.14 -9.49
C SER A 67 -2.07 -3.84 -10.53
N ASP A 68 -2.59 -4.11 -11.72
CA ASP A 68 -1.82 -4.59 -12.88
C ASP A 68 -0.89 -3.51 -13.49
N GLU A 69 -1.08 -2.26 -13.09
CA GLU A 69 -0.24 -1.10 -13.40
C GLU A 69 0.50 -0.57 -12.17
N GLY A 70 1.56 0.23 -12.39
CA GLY A 70 2.35 0.87 -11.34
C GLY A 70 3.86 0.66 -11.51
N ILE A 71 4.63 1.08 -10.51
CA ILE A 71 6.08 0.88 -10.51
C ILE A 71 6.42 -0.60 -10.32
N GLU A 72 7.47 -1.06 -11.01
CA GLU A 72 7.98 -2.42 -10.91
C GLU A 72 9.26 -2.49 -10.06
N GLU A 73 10.00 -1.39 -9.98
CA GLU A 73 11.27 -1.22 -9.27
C GLU A 73 11.32 0.14 -8.56
N LEU A 74 12.10 0.24 -7.50
CA LEU A 74 12.36 1.51 -6.79
C LEU A 74 13.55 2.23 -7.42
N THR A 75 13.35 3.48 -7.85
CA THR A 75 14.38 4.30 -8.51
C THR A 75 14.90 5.42 -7.61
N ASP A 76 13.99 6.16 -6.97
CA ASP A 76 14.30 7.44 -6.30
C ASP A 76 14.10 7.41 -4.79
N THR A 77 13.75 6.25 -4.22
CA THR A 77 13.46 6.08 -2.80
C THR A 77 13.82 4.68 -2.34
N THR A 78 14.20 4.54 -1.09
CA THR A 78 14.54 3.23 -0.51
C THR A 78 13.30 2.51 0.06
N MET A 79 13.33 1.18 0.08
CA MET A 79 12.23 0.40 0.68
C MET A 79 12.04 0.74 2.17
N ASP A 80 13.13 0.99 2.90
CA ASP A 80 13.09 1.35 4.32
C ASP A 80 12.37 2.69 4.56
N GLU A 81 12.61 3.70 3.73
CA GLU A 81 11.90 4.98 3.79
C GLU A 81 10.40 4.81 3.52
N LEU A 82 10.03 3.97 2.55
CA LEU A 82 8.62 3.68 2.25
C LEU A 82 7.93 2.97 3.41
N VAL A 83 8.58 1.98 4.00
CA VAL A 83 8.10 1.24 5.17
C VAL A 83 7.92 2.19 6.36
N GLN A 84 8.88 3.09 6.59
CA GLN A 84 8.80 4.09 7.65
C GLN A 84 7.60 5.03 7.43
N ARG A 85 7.44 5.58 6.22
CA ARG A 85 6.32 6.46 5.86
C ARG A 85 4.97 5.74 6.00
N PHE A 86 4.93 4.44 5.72
CA PHE A 86 3.72 3.63 5.84
C PHE A 86 3.34 3.35 7.29
N ARG A 87 4.31 3.06 8.18
CA ARG A 87 4.02 2.68 9.58
C ARG A 87 3.89 3.87 10.54
N VAL A 88 4.70 4.91 10.33
CA VAL A 88 4.84 6.01 11.29
C VAL A 88 4.08 7.20 10.74
N ALA A 89 3.04 7.68 11.43
CA ALA A 89 2.45 8.98 11.10
C ALA A 89 3.53 10.04 11.30
N GLY A 90 3.83 10.85 10.29
CA GLY A 90 4.89 11.85 10.38
C GLY A 90 4.61 12.74 11.58
N SER A 91 5.45 12.64 12.62
CA SER A 91 5.46 13.61 13.70
C SER A 91 5.78 14.96 13.08
N THR A 92 4.76 15.77 12.87
CA THR A 92 4.96 17.20 12.66
C THR A 92 5.57 17.73 13.97
N PRO A 93 6.79 18.29 13.97
CA PRO A 93 7.29 19.02 15.14
C PRO A 93 6.46 20.28 15.40
#